data_AF-A0A7S4UWV5-F1
#
_entry.id   AF-A0A7S4UWV5-F1
#
_cell.length_a   1.000
_cell.length_b   1.000
_cell.length_c   1.000
_cell.angle_alpha   90.00
_cell.angle_beta   90.00
_cell.angle_gamma   90.00
#
_symmetry.space_group_name_H-M   'P 1'
#
loop_
_entity.id
_entity.type
_entity.pdbx_description
1 polymer ?
#
loop_
_entity_poly.entity_id
_entity_poly.type
_entity_poly.pdbx_seq_one_letter_code
_entity_poly.pdbx_strand_id
1 'polypeptide(L)'
;MVIWRTVSTALLLVCWLLVIAGVMIYHVAVSRVLPPLQDLPENVATGFGELLGFDYLEQDARLVQDSAATALTRCNVSASAACPTYQPIPVPGSSNTSAERQAIVDAFGHSLGTILRVADDQYFGTGVLRQTARGLGNITADLARLNDIMACAASNAIFCSIYEAGGTVLSQVQSVRAEIDRFKGSKEVEIFEYAVYFCLLYILPYFLVVSMIFLTCFWAQGGDCYGSSRSMAVCTAILFALFLIVAFALMTTVVVAGRAVARADAAEVHVTQLRGDPTVVQLLGHIEANFPEVWDLVFSNFIRGLSGWVGASAVLLAICIIVMLYSCCLCCCRPYHTGALLEES
;
A
#
# COMPACT_ATOMS: atom_id res chain seq x y z
N MET A 1 41.11 -36.84 -16.04
CA MET A 1 41.36 -35.48 -15.48
C MET A 1 40.80 -34.37 -16.38
N VAL A 2 40.95 -34.43 -17.71
CA VAL A 2 40.42 -33.41 -18.65
C VAL A 2 38.91 -33.18 -18.52
N ILE A 3 38.10 -34.25 -18.46
CA ILE A 3 36.63 -34.17 -18.37
C ILE A 3 36.17 -33.35 -17.15
N TRP A 4 36.78 -33.58 -15.98
CA TRP A 4 36.42 -32.86 -14.75
C TRP A 4 36.70 -31.35 -14.82
N ARG A 5 37.80 -30.95 -15.46
CA ARG A 5 38.13 -29.53 -15.68
C ARG A 5 37.10 -28.85 -16.59
N THR A 6 36.73 -29.53 -17.68
CA THR A 6 35.71 -29.02 -18.62
C THR A 6 34.36 -28.89 -17.95
N VAL A 7 33.93 -29.89 -17.18
CA VAL A 7 32.65 -29.87 -16.44
C VAL A 7 32.63 -28.74 -15.41
N SER A 8 33.68 -28.59 -14.59
CA SER A 8 33.74 -27.51 -13.61
C SER A 8 33.74 -26.12 -14.26
N THR A 9 34.44 -25.94 -15.38
CA THR A 9 34.41 -24.67 -16.14
C THR A 9 33.02 -24.39 -16.70
N ALA A 10 32.36 -25.39 -17.27
CA ALA A 10 31.00 -25.26 -17.76
C ALA A 10 30.01 -24.88 -16.63
N LEU A 11 30.15 -25.51 -15.46
CA LEU A 11 29.33 -25.17 -14.28
C LEU A 11 29.57 -23.73 -13.80
N LEU A 12 30.81 -23.22 -13.83
CA LEU A 12 31.09 -21.81 -13.53
C LEU A 12 30.34 -20.87 -14.47
N LEU A 13 30.34 -21.17 -15.77
CA LEU A 13 29.61 -20.38 -16.78
C LEU A 13 28.10 -20.44 -16.53
N VAL A 14 27.56 -21.62 -16.19
CA VAL A 14 26.15 -21.77 -15.80
C VAL A 14 25.84 -20.93 -14.56
N CYS A 15 26.69 -20.94 -13.52
CA CYS A 15 26.52 -20.08 -12.34
C CYS A 15 26.48 -18.60 -12.72
N TRP A 16 27.36 -18.13 -13.60
CA TRP A 16 27.31 -16.74 -14.10
C TRP A 16 26.01 -16.41 -14.82
N LEU A 17 25.55 -17.30 -15.72
CA LEU A 17 24.29 -17.11 -16.43
C LEU A 17 23.10 -17.04 -15.45
N LEU A 18 23.07 -17.92 -14.44
CA LEU A 18 22.05 -17.90 -13.40
C LEU A 18 22.08 -16.60 -12.61
N VAL A 19 23.26 -16.13 -12.21
CA VAL A 19 23.41 -14.86 -11.47
C VAL A 19 22.94 -13.68 -12.31
N ILE A 20 23.34 -13.60 -13.58
CA ILE A 20 22.91 -12.55 -14.50
C ILE A 20 21.38 -12.55 -14.67
N ALA A 21 20.78 -13.72 -14.90
CA ALA A 21 19.33 -13.85 -15.00
C ALA A 21 18.61 -13.48 -13.70
N GLY A 22 19.13 -13.93 -12.55
CA GLY A 22 18.60 -13.61 -11.23
C GLY A 22 18.66 -12.10 -10.93
N VAL A 23 19.77 -11.44 -11.25
CA VAL A 23 19.94 -9.98 -11.13
C VAL A 23 18.91 -9.25 -12.00
N MET A 24 18.70 -9.68 -13.25
CA MET A 24 17.69 -9.08 -14.13
C MET A 24 16.27 -9.22 -13.57
N ILE A 25 15.88 -10.43 -13.13
CA ILE A 25 14.57 -10.69 -12.52
C ILE A 25 14.38 -9.80 -11.28
N TYR A 26 15.42 -9.68 -10.46
CA TYR A 26 15.41 -8.84 -9.27
C TYR A 26 15.24 -7.35 -9.61
N HIS A 27 15.98 -6.82 -10.58
CA HIS A 27 15.81 -5.44 -11.05
C HIS A 27 14.40 -5.17 -11.57
N VAL A 28 13.82 -6.09 -12.35
CA VAL A 28 12.44 -5.98 -12.83
C VAL A 28 11.48 -5.96 -11.64
N ALA A 29 11.66 -6.82 -10.64
CA ALA A 29 10.80 -6.83 -9.46
C ALA A 29 10.92 -5.54 -8.64
N VAL A 30 12.15 -5.02 -8.42
CA VAL A 30 12.37 -3.75 -7.73
C VAL A 30 11.73 -2.58 -8.51
N SER A 31 11.86 -2.57 -9.84
CA SER A 31 11.24 -1.52 -10.67
C SER A 31 9.71 -1.49 -10.62
N ARG A 32 9.08 -2.61 -10.21
CA ARG A 32 7.63 -2.71 -10.03
C ARG A 32 7.16 -2.36 -8.63
N VAL A 33 7.98 -2.62 -7.61
CA VAL A 33 7.61 -2.34 -6.21
C VAL A 33 7.97 -0.92 -5.79
N LEU A 34 9.02 -0.34 -6.38
CA LEU A 34 9.55 0.96 -5.95
C LEU A 34 8.59 2.14 -6.24
N PRO A 35 7.95 2.26 -7.42
CA PRO A 35 7.04 3.38 -7.65
C PRO A 35 5.83 3.35 -6.71
N PRO A 36 5.08 2.23 -6.55
CA PRO A 36 3.98 2.17 -5.58
C PRO A 36 4.39 2.44 -4.13
N LEU A 37 5.64 2.14 -3.76
CA LEU A 37 6.21 2.47 -2.44
C LEU A 37 6.43 3.97 -2.26
N GLN A 38 6.95 4.64 -3.28
CA GLN A 38 7.23 6.07 -3.28
C GLN A 38 5.94 6.89 -3.35
N ASP A 39 5.00 6.43 -4.16
CA ASP A 39 3.72 7.10 -4.40
C ASP A 39 2.70 6.75 -3.31
N LEU A 40 3.02 5.88 -2.33
CA LEU A 40 2.06 5.43 -1.32
C LEU A 40 1.42 6.59 -0.54
N PRO A 41 2.17 7.58 -0.02
CA PRO A 41 1.56 8.70 0.71
C PRO A 41 0.60 9.52 -0.16
N GLU A 42 0.98 9.77 -1.42
CA GLU A 42 0.14 10.49 -2.38
C GLU A 42 -1.09 9.68 -2.79
N ASN A 43 -0.93 8.39 -3.09
CA ASN A 43 -2.03 7.48 -3.43
C ASN A 43 -3.03 7.35 -2.28
N VAL A 44 -2.56 7.29 -1.02
CA VAL A 44 -3.44 7.33 0.15
C VAL A 44 -4.16 8.68 0.22
N ALA A 45 -3.45 9.79 -0.01
CA ALA A 45 -4.05 11.11 -0.02
C ALA A 45 -5.15 11.27 -1.07
N THR A 46 -4.87 10.89 -2.32
CA THR A 46 -5.81 10.87 -3.45
C THR A 46 -6.96 9.89 -3.22
N GLY A 47 -6.67 8.71 -2.66
CA GLY A 47 -7.68 7.71 -2.34
C GLY A 47 -8.73 8.25 -1.36
N PHE A 48 -8.30 8.89 -0.27
CA PHE A 48 -9.25 9.51 0.68
C PHE A 48 -9.87 10.80 0.15
N GLY A 49 -9.06 11.69 -0.44
CA GLY A 49 -9.52 13.01 -0.87
C GLY A 49 -10.47 12.93 -2.06
N GLU A 50 -9.99 12.38 -3.17
CA GLU A 50 -10.69 12.38 -4.45
C GLU A 50 -11.64 11.19 -4.58
N LEU A 51 -11.15 9.96 -4.40
CA LEU A 51 -11.97 8.76 -4.66
C LEU A 51 -13.07 8.56 -3.62
N LEU A 52 -12.76 8.77 -2.34
CA LEU A 52 -13.78 8.71 -1.27
C LEU A 52 -14.53 10.04 -1.09
N GLY A 53 -14.15 11.09 -1.85
CA GLY A 53 -14.87 12.35 -1.96
C GLY A 53 -14.68 13.34 -0.80
N PHE A 54 -13.79 13.08 0.15
CA PHE A 54 -13.61 13.94 1.33
C PHE A 54 -13.10 15.35 1.00
N ASP A 55 -12.46 15.56 -0.15
CA ASP A 55 -12.07 16.90 -0.61
C ASP A 55 -13.30 17.77 -0.94
N TYR A 56 -14.41 17.13 -1.33
CA TYR A 56 -15.67 17.78 -1.67
C TYR A 56 -16.65 17.90 -0.50
N LEU A 57 -16.36 17.29 0.66
CA LEU A 57 -17.27 17.25 1.81
C LEU A 57 -17.78 18.64 2.22
N GLU A 58 -16.89 19.63 2.29
CA GLU A 58 -17.25 21.00 2.69
C GLU A 58 -18.15 21.68 1.66
N GLN A 59 -17.80 21.55 0.39
CA GLN A 59 -18.54 22.15 -0.72
C GLN A 59 -19.94 21.55 -0.80
N ASP A 60 -20.04 20.22 -0.79
CA ASP A 60 -21.30 19.51 -0.98
C ASP A 60 -22.20 19.64 0.26
N ALA A 61 -21.64 19.60 1.47
CA ALA A 61 -22.42 19.88 2.69
C ALA A 61 -22.97 21.32 2.72
N ARG A 62 -22.21 22.29 2.19
CA ARG A 62 -22.66 23.68 2.03
C ARG A 62 -23.76 23.79 0.99
N LEU A 63 -23.62 23.09 -0.14
CA LEU A 63 -24.67 23.03 -1.16
C LEU A 63 -25.98 22.46 -0.59
N VAL A 64 -25.90 21.41 0.24
CA VAL A 64 -27.08 20.85 0.90
C VAL A 64 -27.74 21.86 1.83
N GLN A 65 -26.95 22.53 2.68
CA GLN A 65 -27.46 23.55 3.60
C GLN A 65 -28.09 24.73 2.85
N ASP A 66 -27.41 25.26 1.83
CA ASP A 66 -27.87 26.41 1.04
C ASP A 66 -29.12 26.08 0.20
N SER A 67 -29.19 24.85 -0.34
CA SER A 67 -30.37 24.37 -1.09
C SER A 67 -31.58 24.24 -0.17
N ALA A 68 -31.41 23.71 1.05
CA ALA A 68 -32.47 23.65 2.05
C ALA A 68 -32.94 25.05 2.48
N ALA A 69 -32.00 25.98 2.68
CA ALA A 69 -32.34 27.37 2.97
C ALA A 69 -33.14 28.02 1.83
N THR A 70 -32.72 27.80 0.59
CA THR A 70 -33.41 28.31 -0.61
C THR A 70 -34.83 27.75 -0.71
N ALA A 71 -35.03 26.46 -0.44
CA ALA A 71 -36.34 25.84 -0.43
C ALA A 71 -37.30 26.48 0.59
N LEU A 72 -36.80 26.82 1.79
CA LEU A 72 -37.57 27.51 2.83
C LEU A 72 -38.02 28.92 2.39
N THR A 73 -37.22 29.63 1.60
CA THR A 73 -37.59 30.95 1.08
C THR A 73 -38.80 30.90 0.14
N ARG A 74 -39.06 29.76 -0.52
CA ARG A 74 -40.28 29.56 -1.35
C ARG A 74 -41.57 29.68 -0.54
N CYS A 75 -41.49 29.47 0.78
CA CYS A 75 -42.59 29.62 1.72
C CYS A 75 -42.41 30.85 2.63
N ASN A 76 -41.56 31.81 2.24
CA ASN A 76 -41.23 33.02 3.01
C ASN A 76 -40.65 32.72 4.42
N VAL A 77 -39.95 31.60 4.59
CA VAL A 77 -39.30 31.25 5.85
C VAL A 77 -37.79 31.48 5.74
N SER A 78 -37.23 32.19 6.72
CA SER A 78 -35.77 32.36 6.85
C SER A 78 -35.19 31.19 7.66
N ALA A 79 -34.28 30.43 7.05
CA ALA A 79 -33.70 29.23 7.66
C ALA A 79 -32.95 29.53 8.97
N SER A 80 -32.08 30.54 8.97
CA SER A 80 -31.25 30.89 10.12
C SER A 80 -32.06 31.39 11.33
N ALA A 81 -33.22 31.99 11.10
CA ALA A 81 -34.10 32.48 12.16
C ALA A 81 -35.11 31.43 12.64
N ALA A 82 -35.64 30.61 11.73
CA ALA A 82 -36.77 29.73 12.02
C ALA A 82 -36.37 28.31 12.38
N CYS A 83 -35.28 27.76 11.83
CA CYS A 83 -34.95 26.34 12.03
C CYS A 83 -34.56 25.96 13.45
N PRO A 84 -33.69 26.72 14.17
CA PRO A 84 -33.25 26.37 15.53
C PRO A 84 -34.36 26.14 16.56
N THR A 85 -35.54 26.71 16.30
CA THR A 85 -36.71 26.62 17.18
C THR A 85 -37.97 26.27 16.39
N TYR A 86 -37.82 25.60 15.24
CA TYR A 86 -38.93 25.41 14.31
C TYR A 86 -40.11 24.72 15.00
N GLN A 87 -41.23 25.41 15.00
CA GLN A 87 -42.53 24.86 15.37
C GLN A 87 -43.38 24.74 14.10
N PRO A 88 -44.17 23.66 13.92
CA PRO A 88 -45.08 23.55 12.80
C PRO A 88 -46.15 24.65 12.86
N ILE A 89 -45.90 25.77 12.20
CA ILE A 89 -46.87 26.86 12.05
C ILE A 89 -47.68 26.58 10.78
N PRO A 90 -49.01 26.69 10.81
CA PRO A 90 -49.83 26.62 9.60
C PRO A 90 -49.46 27.76 8.64
N VAL A 91 -48.59 27.47 7.67
CA VAL A 91 -48.29 28.38 6.57
C VAL A 91 -49.18 27.99 5.39
N PRO A 92 -50.09 28.87 4.93
CA PRO A 92 -50.96 28.55 3.80
C PRO A 92 -50.15 28.41 2.51
N GLY A 93 -50.61 27.53 1.63
CA GLY A 93 -50.04 27.32 0.30
C GLY A 93 -49.13 26.10 0.17
N SER A 94 -48.64 25.92 -1.05
CA SER A 94 -47.70 24.87 -1.44
C SER A 94 -46.55 25.47 -2.22
N SER A 95 -45.36 24.91 -2.07
CA SER A 95 -44.18 25.29 -2.86
C SER A 95 -43.76 24.13 -3.76
N ASN A 96 -43.21 24.47 -4.92
CA ASN A 96 -42.46 23.53 -5.74
C ASN A 96 -40.98 23.67 -5.38
N THR A 97 -40.39 22.61 -4.83
CA THR A 97 -38.98 22.57 -4.38
C THR A 97 -38.19 21.48 -5.11
N SER A 98 -38.64 21.11 -6.31
CA SER A 98 -38.00 20.06 -7.14
C SER A 98 -36.53 20.35 -7.42
N ALA A 99 -36.19 21.60 -7.74
CA ALA A 99 -34.81 22.00 -8.05
C ALA A 99 -33.89 21.90 -6.83
N GLU A 100 -34.32 22.39 -5.67
CA GLU A 100 -33.55 22.35 -4.44
C GLU A 100 -33.39 20.91 -3.93
N ARG A 101 -34.44 20.09 -4.06
CA ARG A 101 -34.37 18.64 -3.78
C ARG A 101 -33.35 17.95 -4.69
N GLN A 102 -33.38 18.23 -6.00
CA GLN A 102 -32.45 17.62 -6.95
C GLN A 102 -31.00 18.03 -6.67
N ALA A 103 -30.75 19.30 -6.34
CA ALA A 103 -29.41 19.77 -5.97
C ALA A 103 -28.85 19.01 -4.75
N ILE A 104 -29.67 18.71 -3.75
CA ILE A 104 -29.26 17.90 -2.60
C ILE A 104 -28.98 16.45 -3.04
N VAL A 105 -29.84 15.85 -3.87
CA VAL A 105 -29.62 14.49 -4.41
C VAL A 105 -28.31 14.43 -5.21
N ASP A 106 -28.03 15.43 -6.02
CA ASP A 106 -26.81 15.52 -6.82
C ASP A 106 -25.56 15.63 -5.93
N ALA A 107 -25.61 16.40 -4.84
CA ALA A 107 -24.52 16.48 -3.85
C ALA A 107 -24.22 15.12 -3.20
N PHE A 108 -25.26 14.30 -2.95
CA PHE A 108 -25.10 12.93 -2.47
C PHE A 108 -24.55 11.99 -3.54
N GLY A 109 -24.98 12.14 -4.79
CA GLY A 109 -24.45 11.38 -5.92
C GLY A 109 -22.99 11.74 -6.23
N HIS A 110 -22.56 12.96 -5.92
CA HIS A 110 -21.20 13.44 -6.15
C HIS A 110 -20.21 12.94 -5.09
N SER A 111 -20.43 13.23 -3.79
CA SER A 111 -19.49 12.82 -2.74
C SER A 111 -20.17 12.30 -1.46
N LEU A 112 -21.27 12.92 -1.02
CA LEU A 112 -21.79 12.68 0.34
C LEU A 112 -22.32 11.25 0.54
N GLY A 113 -22.78 10.58 -0.52
CA GLY A 113 -23.18 9.18 -0.47
C GLY A 113 -22.00 8.23 -0.19
N THR A 114 -20.87 8.45 -0.85
CA THR A 114 -19.63 7.68 -0.61
C THR A 114 -19.08 7.99 0.78
N ILE A 115 -19.07 9.26 1.19
CA ILE A 115 -18.63 9.66 2.53
C ILE A 115 -19.51 9.02 3.61
N LEU A 116 -20.83 9.02 3.44
CA LEU A 116 -21.75 8.34 4.36
C LEU A 116 -21.40 6.85 4.49
N ARG A 117 -21.12 6.18 3.37
CA ARG A 117 -20.73 4.76 3.36
C ARG A 117 -19.41 4.51 4.12
N VAL A 118 -18.39 5.35 3.90
CA VAL A 118 -17.10 5.25 4.62
C VAL A 118 -17.27 5.59 6.10
N ALA A 119 -18.06 6.61 6.41
CA ALA A 119 -18.20 7.13 7.75
C ALA A 119 -19.06 6.24 8.67
N ASP A 120 -19.96 5.44 8.09
CA ASP A 120 -20.69 4.38 8.82
C ASP A 120 -20.03 3.00 8.71
N ASP A 121 -18.88 2.90 8.04
CA ASP A 121 -18.15 1.66 7.86
C ASP A 121 -17.72 1.03 9.19
N GLN A 122 -17.62 -0.30 9.21
CA GLN A 122 -17.25 -1.05 10.42
C GLN A 122 -15.87 -0.68 10.97
N TYR A 123 -14.90 -0.39 10.10
CA TYR A 123 -13.51 -0.10 10.48
C TYR A 123 -13.19 1.39 10.38
N PHE A 124 -13.62 2.04 9.29
CA PHE A 124 -13.36 3.47 9.09
C PHE A 124 -14.29 4.39 9.88
N GLY A 125 -15.45 3.91 10.34
CA GLY A 125 -16.40 4.70 11.12
C GLY A 125 -15.92 4.99 12.54
N THR A 126 -14.89 5.81 12.69
CA THR A 126 -14.40 6.34 13.97
C THR A 126 -15.42 7.32 14.57
N GLY A 127 -15.20 7.78 15.81
CA GLY A 127 -16.19 8.59 16.54
C GLY A 127 -16.65 9.84 15.77
N VAL A 128 -15.70 10.58 15.20
CA VAL A 128 -15.96 11.81 14.42
C VAL A 128 -16.66 11.48 13.10
N LEU A 129 -16.19 10.45 12.39
CA LEU A 129 -16.77 10.02 11.13
C LEU A 129 -18.22 9.56 11.34
N ARG A 130 -18.52 8.77 12.38
CA ARG A 130 -19.92 8.36 12.66
C ARG A 130 -20.86 9.51 12.98
N GLN A 131 -20.38 10.59 13.59
CA GLN A 131 -21.21 11.77 13.81
C GLN A 131 -21.60 12.42 12.47
N THR A 132 -20.64 12.49 11.54
CA THR A 132 -20.88 12.94 10.17
C THR A 132 -21.85 12.01 9.45
N ALA A 133 -21.67 10.68 9.57
CA ALA A 133 -22.57 9.68 9.01
C ALA A 133 -24.01 9.83 9.51
N ARG A 134 -24.22 10.12 10.81
CA ARG A 134 -25.57 10.37 11.35
C ARG A 134 -26.22 11.60 10.74
N GLY A 135 -25.47 12.69 10.57
CA GLY A 135 -25.96 13.91 9.90
C GLY A 135 -26.39 13.63 8.47
N LEU A 136 -25.53 12.96 7.69
CA LEU A 136 -25.81 12.56 6.31
C LEU A 136 -26.98 11.56 6.20
N GLY A 137 -27.08 10.62 7.15
CA GLY A 137 -28.18 9.67 7.24
C GLY A 137 -29.53 10.33 7.53
N ASN A 138 -29.55 11.33 8.43
CA ASN A 138 -30.75 12.12 8.70
C ASN A 138 -31.21 12.88 7.45
N ILE A 139 -30.28 13.52 6.73
CA ILE A 139 -30.59 14.20 5.47
C ILE A 139 -31.20 13.23 4.45
N THR A 140 -30.60 12.04 4.30
CA THR A 140 -31.09 11.00 3.37
C THR A 140 -32.51 10.54 3.74
N ALA A 141 -32.78 10.32 5.02
CA ALA A 141 -34.10 9.94 5.52
C ALA A 141 -35.14 11.05 5.28
N ASP A 142 -34.76 12.30 5.48
CA ASP A 142 -35.63 13.45 5.25
C ASP A 142 -35.89 13.72 3.77
N LEU A 143 -34.90 13.53 2.90
CA LEU A 143 -35.08 13.60 1.44
C LEU A 143 -36.11 12.59 0.92
N ALA A 144 -36.14 11.38 1.49
CA ALA A 144 -37.10 10.36 1.11
C ALA A 144 -38.55 10.72 1.45
N ARG A 145 -38.75 11.69 2.36
CA ARG A 145 -40.07 12.20 2.76
C ARG A 145 -40.56 13.37 1.91
N LEU A 146 -39.69 13.97 1.09
CA LEU A 146 -40.03 15.11 0.24
C LEU A 146 -40.69 14.66 -1.06
N ASN A 147 -41.71 15.41 -1.48
CA ASN A 147 -42.27 15.41 -2.83
C ASN A 147 -41.96 16.74 -3.51
N ASP A 148 -42.02 16.77 -4.84
CA ASP A 148 -41.68 17.97 -5.63
C ASP A 148 -42.61 19.15 -5.31
N ILE A 149 -43.88 18.86 -5.02
CA ILE A 149 -44.87 19.84 -4.59
C ILE A 149 -45.45 19.37 -3.25
N MET A 150 -45.31 20.20 -2.22
CA MET A 150 -45.82 19.91 -0.87
C MET A 150 -46.41 21.16 -0.23
N ALA A 151 -47.30 20.97 0.75
CA ALA A 151 -47.78 22.06 1.59
C ALA A 151 -46.60 22.66 2.38
N CYS A 152 -46.52 24.00 2.43
CA CYS A 152 -45.43 24.71 3.08
C CYS A 152 -45.19 24.26 4.53
N ALA A 153 -46.26 24.02 5.30
CA ALA A 153 -46.15 23.54 6.67
C ALA A 153 -45.42 22.18 6.79
N ALA A 154 -45.58 21.28 5.82
CA ALA A 154 -44.94 19.96 5.83
C ALA A 154 -43.51 20.03 5.28
N SER A 155 -43.29 20.75 4.18
CA SER A 155 -41.95 20.87 3.58
C SER A 155 -40.99 21.65 4.48
N ASN A 156 -41.46 22.71 5.15
CA ASN A 156 -40.61 23.55 5.98
C ASN A 156 -39.99 22.78 7.16
N ALA A 157 -40.76 21.89 7.80
CA ALA A 157 -40.25 21.03 8.87
C ALA A 157 -39.09 20.14 8.39
N ILE A 158 -39.24 19.55 7.20
CA ILE A 158 -38.24 18.65 6.62
C ILE A 158 -37.00 19.43 6.17
N PHE A 159 -37.17 20.55 5.46
CA PHE A 159 -36.03 21.37 5.03
C PHE A 159 -35.28 22.01 6.20
N CYS A 160 -35.95 22.36 7.31
CA CYS A 160 -35.25 22.81 8.51
C CYS A 160 -34.39 21.71 9.13
N SER A 161 -34.88 20.47 9.20
CA SER A 161 -34.08 19.32 9.64
C SER A 161 -32.85 19.09 8.74
N ILE A 162 -33.03 19.15 7.42
CA ILE A 162 -31.92 19.05 6.45
C ILE A 162 -30.91 20.20 6.63
N TYR A 163 -31.38 21.44 6.82
CA TYR A 163 -30.52 22.61 7.02
C TYR A 163 -29.65 22.47 8.28
N GLU A 164 -30.23 22.00 9.38
CA GLU A 164 -29.51 21.79 10.65
C GLU A 164 -28.53 20.62 10.57
N ALA A 165 -28.94 19.51 9.94
CA ALA A 165 -28.07 18.37 9.71
C ALA A 165 -26.90 18.73 8.79
N GLY A 166 -27.14 19.50 7.72
CA GLY A 166 -26.09 20.03 6.83
C GLY A 166 -25.13 20.96 7.58
N GLY A 167 -25.66 21.85 8.42
CA GLY A 167 -24.85 22.70 9.30
C GLY A 167 -23.99 21.92 10.30
N THR A 168 -24.53 20.82 10.83
CA THR A 168 -23.80 19.91 11.72
C THR A 168 -22.65 19.25 10.97
N VAL A 169 -22.89 18.73 9.77
CA VAL A 169 -21.85 18.13 8.90
C VAL A 169 -20.76 19.15 8.59
N LEU A 170 -21.14 20.38 8.21
CA LEU A 170 -20.20 21.47 7.97
C LEU A 170 -19.31 21.79 9.18
N SER A 171 -19.90 21.82 10.38
CA SER A 171 -19.12 22.08 11.60
C SER A 171 -18.11 20.97 11.93
N GLN A 172 -18.30 19.75 11.40
CA GLN A 172 -17.42 18.61 11.61
C GLN A 172 -16.33 18.47 10.53
N VAL A 173 -16.37 19.26 9.44
CA VAL A 173 -15.41 19.16 8.33
C VAL A 173 -13.96 19.19 8.81
N GLN A 174 -13.62 20.12 9.71
CA GLN A 174 -12.25 20.25 10.21
C GLN A 174 -11.84 19.05 11.06
N SER A 175 -12.75 18.52 11.87
CA SER A 175 -12.51 17.31 12.67
C SER A 175 -12.33 16.08 11.77
N VAL A 176 -13.12 15.97 10.70
CA VAL A 176 -13.02 14.89 9.71
C VAL A 176 -11.69 14.98 8.96
N ARG A 177 -11.29 16.17 8.51
CA ARG A 177 -9.98 16.40 7.88
C ARG A 177 -8.84 16.03 8.83
N ALA A 178 -8.90 16.45 10.09
CA ALA A 178 -7.88 16.10 11.08
C ALA A 178 -7.79 14.59 11.34
N GLU A 179 -8.92 13.88 11.34
CA GLU A 179 -8.94 12.41 11.48
C GLU A 179 -8.34 11.73 10.25
N ILE A 180 -8.63 12.22 9.05
CA ILE A 180 -8.03 11.74 7.79
C ILE A 180 -6.53 12.01 7.76
N ASP A 181 -6.10 13.22 8.14
CA ASP A 181 -4.69 13.60 8.20
C ASP A 181 -3.94 12.77 9.25
N ARG A 182 -4.60 12.36 10.34
CA ARG A 182 -4.03 11.42 11.31
C ARG A 182 -3.77 10.04 10.69
N PHE A 183 -4.60 9.58 9.75
CA PHE A 183 -4.32 8.35 8.99
C PHE A 183 -3.16 8.55 8.02
N LYS A 184 -3.09 9.70 7.34
CA LYS A 184 -2.02 10.02 6.39
C LYS A 184 -0.66 10.22 7.06
N GLY A 185 -0.64 10.86 8.23
CA GLY A 185 0.56 11.14 9.02
C GLY A 185 0.83 10.09 10.09
N SER A 186 0.31 8.87 9.94
CA SER A 186 0.63 7.80 10.86
C SER A 186 2.10 7.40 10.69
N LYS A 187 2.77 6.96 11.76
CA LYS A 187 4.19 6.55 11.72
C LYS A 187 4.46 5.48 10.66
N GLU A 188 3.45 4.66 10.38
CA GLU A 188 3.48 3.63 9.36
C GLU A 188 3.60 4.24 7.96
N VAL A 189 2.92 5.36 7.67
CA VAL A 189 3.03 6.08 6.40
C VAL A 189 4.30 6.94 6.35
N GLU A 190 4.69 7.57 7.46
CA GLU A 190 5.92 8.37 7.55
C GLU A 190 7.18 7.56 7.20
N ILE A 191 7.21 6.24 7.47
CA ILE A 191 8.34 5.38 7.07
C ILE A 191 8.57 5.42 5.54
N PHE A 192 7.52 5.65 4.75
CA PHE A 192 7.62 5.74 3.29
C PHE A 192 8.12 7.12 2.82
N GLU A 193 8.19 8.15 3.67
CA GLU A 193 8.90 9.39 3.33
C GLU A 193 10.41 9.16 3.15
N TYR A 194 10.93 8.09 3.76
CA TYR A 194 12.30 7.61 3.56
C TYR A 194 12.46 6.77 2.29
N ALA A 195 11.49 6.79 1.35
CA ALA A 195 11.53 5.96 0.14
C ALA A 195 12.72 6.23 -0.79
N VAL A 196 13.43 7.36 -0.62
CA VAL A 196 14.71 7.60 -1.31
C VAL A 196 15.73 6.51 -1.01
N TYR A 197 15.73 5.95 0.22
CA TYR A 197 16.63 4.87 0.59
C TYR A 197 16.23 3.52 -0.03
N PHE A 198 14.99 3.36 -0.53
CA PHE A 198 14.60 2.14 -1.26
C PHE A 198 15.33 1.99 -2.59
N CYS A 199 15.95 3.05 -3.13
CA CYS A 199 16.88 2.93 -4.25
C CYS A 199 18.06 1.99 -3.94
N LEU A 200 18.44 1.84 -2.66
CA LEU A 200 19.49 0.89 -2.24
C LEU A 200 19.09 -0.57 -2.48
N LEU A 201 17.80 -0.87 -2.66
CA LEU A 201 17.35 -2.21 -3.02
C LEU A 201 17.99 -2.68 -4.34
N TYR A 202 18.22 -1.77 -5.29
CA TYR A 202 18.91 -2.10 -6.54
C TYR A 202 20.35 -2.58 -6.35
N ILE A 203 21.01 -2.24 -5.22
CA ILE A 203 22.39 -2.62 -4.94
C ILE A 203 22.48 -4.05 -4.40
N LEU A 204 21.44 -4.55 -3.74
CA LEU A 204 21.43 -5.85 -3.07
C LEU A 204 21.89 -7.05 -3.94
N PRO A 205 21.45 -7.21 -5.21
CA PRO A 205 21.90 -8.35 -6.02
C PRO A 205 23.38 -8.26 -6.42
N TYR A 206 24.00 -7.09 -6.35
CA TYR A 206 25.40 -6.91 -6.73
C TYR A 206 26.39 -7.49 -5.72
N PHE A 207 26.00 -7.72 -4.47
CA PHE A 207 26.83 -8.49 -3.53
C PHE A 207 27.12 -9.90 -4.07
N LEU A 208 26.15 -10.53 -4.73
CA LEU A 208 26.33 -11.84 -5.38
C LEU A 208 27.20 -11.74 -6.64
N VAL A 209 27.06 -10.66 -7.43
CA VAL A 209 27.91 -10.42 -8.60
C VAL A 209 29.38 -10.25 -8.18
N VAL A 210 29.64 -9.42 -7.16
CA VAL A 210 30.98 -9.21 -6.62
C VAL A 210 31.56 -10.52 -6.06
N SER A 211 30.74 -11.31 -5.37
CA SER A 211 31.12 -12.67 -4.95
C SER A 211 31.56 -13.53 -6.14
N MET A 212 30.78 -13.57 -7.23
CA MET A 212 31.13 -14.33 -8.44
C MET A 212 32.41 -13.86 -9.13
N ILE A 213 32.73 -12.57 -9.08
CA ILE A 213 34.03 -12.05 -9.57
C ILE A 213 35.17 -12.67 -8.77
N PHE A 214 35.09 -12.65 -7.43
CA PHE A 214 36.11 -13.24 -6.58
C PHE A 214 36.20 -14.77 -6.75
N LEU A 215 35.07 -15.46 -6.94
CA LEU A 215 35.07 -16.89 -7.26
C LEU A 215 35.79 -17.18 -8.58
N THR A 216 35.58 -16.33 -9.59
CA THR A 216 36.24 -16.47 -10.90
C THR A 216 37.74 -16.22 -10.79
N CYS A 217 38.16 -15.21 -10.01
CA CYS A 217 39.57 -14.97 -9.69
C CYS A 217 40.19 -16.15 -8.94
N PHE A 218 39.49 -16.71 -7.96
CA PHE A 218 39.94 -17.90 -7.22
C PHE A 218 40.08 -19.11 -8.14
N TRP A 219 39.10 -19.34 -9.01
CA TRP A 219 39.12 -20.38 -10.03
C TRP A 219 40.31 -20.23 -10.99
N ALA A 220 40.57 -19.01 -11.48
CA ALA A 220 41.67 -18.71 -12.39
C ALA A 220 43.06 -18.99 -11.78
N GLN A 221 43.16 -18.95 -10.44
CA GLN A 221 44.39 -19.27 -9.70
C GLN A 221 44.58 -20.78 -9.43
N GLY A 222 43.66 -21.62 -9.90
CA GLY A 222 43.69 -23.08 -9.75
C GLY A 222 42.70 -23.63 -8.74
N GLY A 223 41.94 -22.79 -8.04
CA GLY A 223 40.83 -23.23 -7.18
C GLY A 223 41.21 -24.19 -6.05
N ASP A 224 42.45 -24.13 -5.56
CA ASP A 224 42.93 -25.00 -4.47
C ASP A 224 42.73 -24.31 -3.11
N CYS A 225 41.92 -24.94 -2.24
CA CYS A 225 41.58 -24.43 -0.91
C CYS A 225 42.59 -24.87 0.17
N TYR A 226 43.50 -25.80 -0.12
CA TYR A 226 44.40 -26.42 0.85
C TYR A 226 45.89 -26.40 0.44
N GLY A 227 46.21 -25.96 -0.78
CA GLY A 227 47.57 -25.86 -1.31
C GLY A 227 48.39 -24.73 -0.69
N SER A 228 49.54 -25.08 -0.11
CA SER A 228 50.46 -24.18 0.57
C SER A 228 51.16 -23.17 -0.37
N SER A 229 51.16 -21.90 0.04
CA SER A 229 52.05 -20.77 -0.37
C SER A 229 51.52 -19.69 -1.32
N ARG A 230 50.35 -19.82 -1.97
CA ARG A 230 49.78 -18.73 -2.78
C ARG A 230 48.83 -17.84 -1.97
N SER A 231 49.41 -16.88 -1.25
CA SER A 231 48.68 -15.89 -0.42
C SER A 231 47.45 -15.27 -1.13
N MET A 232 47.53 -15.02 -2.44
CA MET A 232 46.45 -14.40 -3.22
C MET A 232 45.19 -15.28 -3.37
N ALA A 233 45.33 -16.61 -3.47
CA ALA A 233 44.19 -17.50 -3.70
C ALA A 233 43.28 -17.56 -2.47
N VAL A 234 43.92 -17.64 -1.30
CA VAL A 234 43.26 -17.59 0.01
C VAL A 234 42.51 -16.26 0.17
N CYS A 235 43.13 -15.13 -0.17
CA CYS A 235 42.46 -13.82 -0.12
C CYS A 235 41.20 -13.77 -1.00
N THR A 236 41.28 -14.26 -2.25
CA THR A 236 40.11 -14.27 -3.14
C THR A 236 39.00 -15.22 -2.67
N ALA A 237 39.35 -16.37 -2.09
CA ALA A 237 38.37 -17.29 -1.52
C ALA A 237 37.65 -16.70 -0.30
N ILE A 238 38.38 -16.00 0.58
CA ILE A 238 37.81 -15.30 1.74
C ILE A 238 36.84 -14.20 1.29
N LEU A 239 37.25 -13.37 0.32
CA LEU A 239 36.38 -12.31 -0.20
C LEU A 239 35.14 -12.89 -0.88
N PHE A 240 35.29 -13.93 -1.70
CA PHE A 240 34.16 -14.67 -2.28
C PHE A 240 33.16 -15.11 -1.21
N ALA A 241 33.65 -15.81 -0.17
CA ALA A 241 32.82 -16.33 0.91
C ALA A 241 32.12 -15.21 1.69
N LEU A 242 32.83 -14.14 2.02
CA LEU A 242 32.28 -12.98 2.72
C LEU A 242 31.12 -12.35 1.94
N PHE A 243 31.32 -12.03 0.66
CA PHE A 243 30.27 -11.44 -0.16
C PHE A 243 29.10 -12.41 -0.42
N LEU A 244 29.37 -13.71 -0.54
CA LEU A 244 28.33 -14.73 -0.70
C LEU A 244 27.46 -14.83 0.56
N ILE A 245 28.08 -14.86 1.75
CA ILE A 245 27.36 -14.93 3.03
C ILE A 245 26.51 -13.69 3.24
N VAL A 246 27.04 -12.50 2.92
CA VAL A 246 26.27 -11.25 3.01
C VAL A 246 25.07 -11.28 2.05
N ALA A 247 25.28 -11.67 0.77
CA ALA A 247 24.18 -11.81 -0.19
C ALA A 247 23.14 -12.83 0.28
N PHE A 248 23.58 -13.98 0.78
CA PHE A 248 22.71 -15.03 1.31
C PHE A 248 21.89 -14.53 2.51
N ALA A 249 22.52 -13.85 3.47
CA ALA A 249 21.86 -13.31 4.65
C ALA A 249 20.80 -12.27 4.26
N LEU A 250 21.14 -11.31 3.39
CA LEU A 250 20.21 -10.27 2.93
C LEU A 250 19.00 -10.87 2.20
N MET A 251 19.23 -11.78 1.25
CA MET A 251 18.13 -12.44 0.52
C MET A 251 17.28 -13.33 1.43
N THR A 252 17.90 -14.02 2.40
CA THR A 252 17.19 -14.79 3.42
C THR A 252 16.29 -13.89 4.25
N THR A 253 16.79 -12.74 4.72
CA THR A 253 15.98 -11.78 5.48
C THR A 253 14.77 -11.30 4.69
N VAL A 254 14.94 -10.92 3.42
CA VAL A 254 13.81 -10.49 2.56
C VAL A 254 12.79 -11.62 2.38
N VAL A 255 13.25 -12.83 2.10
CA VAL A 255 12.36 -13.99 1.89
C VAL A 255 11.63 -14.37 3.17
N VAL A 256 12.33 -14.46 4.29
CA VAL A 256 11.75 -14.83 5.58
C VAL A 256 10.78 -13.76 6.05
N ALA A 257 11.18 -12.49 6.06
CA ALA A 257 10.30 -11.39 6.45
C ALA A 257 9.08 -11.30 5.53
N GLY A 258 9.27 -11.36 4.21
CA GLY A 258 8.17 -11.33 3.25
C GLY A 258 7.19 -12.50 3.42
N ARG A 259 7.68 -13.69 3.73
CA ARG A 259 6.84 -14.87 3.99
C ARG A 259 6.16 -14.82 5.35
N ALA A 260 6.82 -14.27 6.37
CA ALA A 260 6.26 -14.10 7.71
C ALA A 260 5.09 -13.11 7.67
N VAL A 261 5.30 -11.96 7.03
CA VAL A 261 4.24 -10.96 6.76
C VAL A 261 3.09 -11.59 5.98
N ALA A 262 3.37 -12.41 4.96
CA ALA A 262 2.33 -13.03 4.15
C ALA A 262 1.53 -14.16 4.85
N ARG A 263 2.02 -14.77 5.95
CA ARG A 263 1.43 -15.99 6.52
C ARG A 263 0.98 -15.91 7.97
N ALA A 264 1.68 -15.14 8.81
CA ALA A 264 1.47 -15.20 10.25
C ALA A 264 1.33 -13.79 10.85
N ASP A 265 2.22 -12.87 10.51
CA ASP A 265 2.27 -11.59 11.23
C ASP A 265 1.14 -10.64 10.81
N ALA A 266 0.71 -10.64 9.54
CA ALA A 266 -0.41 -9.78 9.14
C ALA A 266 -1.76 -10.19 9.77
N ALA A 267 -1.88 -11.42 10.26
CA ALA A 267 -3.06 -11.90 10.98
C ALA A 267 -3.05 -11.53 12.48
N GLU A 268 -1.91 -11.12 13.02
CA GLU A 268 -1.75 -10.73 14.43
C GLU A 268 -1.47 -9.22 14.60
N VAL A 269 -1.05 -8.52 13.53
CA VAL A 269 -0.84 -7.07 13.55
C VAL A 269 -2.19 -6.36 13.47
N HIS A 270 -2.59 -5.77 14.60
CA HIS A 270 -3.80 -4.97 14.74
C HIS A 270 -3.55 -3.50 14.38
N VAL A 271 -4.45 -2.92 13.60
CA VAL A 271 -4.45 -1.49 13.26
C VAL A 271 -5.29 -0.74 14.30
N THR A 272 -4.63 -0.36 15.41
CA THR A 272 -5.29 0.23 16.60
C THR A 272 -5.86 1.64 16.37
N GLN A 273 -5.53 2.28 15.24
CA GLN A 273 -6.13 3.55 14.85
C GLN A 273 -7.55 3.40 14.28
N LEU A 274 -7.96 2.17 13.92
CA LEU A 274 -9.26 1.88 13.33
C LEU A 274 -10.22 1.29 14.34
N ARG A 275 -11.51 1.42 14.04
CA ARG A 275 -12.56 0.92 14.93
C ARG A 275 -12.55 -0.62 14.98
N GLY A 276 -12.56 -1.15 16.19
CA GLY A 276 -12.60 -2.59 16.42
C GLY A 276 -11.25 -3.28 16.21
N ASP A 277 -10.16 -2.51 16.08
CA ASP A 277 -8.79 -2.99 15.98
C ASP A 277 -8.63 -4.13 14.95
N PRO A 278 -9.04 -3.93 13.68
CA PRO A 278 -8.93 -5.00 12.69
C PRO A 278 -7.48 -5.39 12.47
N THR A 279 -7.26 -6.66 12.18
CA THR A 279 -5.96 -7.14 11.70
C THR A 279 -5.69 -6.57 10.31
N VAL A 280 -4.41 -6.45 9.91
CA VAL A 280 -4.04 -5.98 8.56
C VAL A 280 -4.72 -6.82 7.47
N VAL A 281 -4.80 -8.14 7.64
CA VAL A 281 -5.48 -9.02 6.68
C VAL A 281 -6.98 -8.71 6.57
N GLN A 282 -7.67 -8.54 7.70
CA GLN A 282 -9.10 -8.19 7.72
C GLN A 282 -9.34 -6.83 7.07
N LEU A 283 -8.49 -5.85 7.38
CA LEU A 283 -8.60 -4.51 6.81
C LEU A 283 -8.40 -4.54 5.29
N LEU A 284 -7.32 -5.17 4.81
CA LEU A 284 -7.02 -5.24 3.38
C LEU A 284 -8.12 -5.97 2.61
N GLY A 285 -8.61 -7.11 3.12
CA GLY A 285 -9.72 -7.84 2.49
C GLY A 285 -11.03 -7.04 2.50
N HIS A 286 -11.26 -6.24 3.55
CA HIS A 286 -12.42 -5.36 3.63
C HIS A 286 -12.34 -4.19 2.64
N ILE A 287 -11.15 -3.58 2.50
CA ILE A 287 -10.90 -2.52 1.52
C ILE A 287 -11.07 -3.08 0.09
N GLU A 288 -10.49 -4.23 -0.22
CA GLU A 288 -10.64 -4.89 -1.52
C GLU A 288 -12.12 -5.16 -1.85
N ALA A 289 -12.90 -5.64 -0.89
CA ALA A 289 -14.30 -5.99 -1.10
C ALA A 289 -15.24 -4.78 -1.19
N ASN A 290 -15.03 -3.74 -0.37
CA ASN A 290 -16.00 -2.64 -0.22
C ASN A 290 -15.54 -1.35 -0.92
N PHE A 291 -14.24 -1.16 -1.11
CA PHE A 291 -13.63 0.05 -1.68
C PHE A 291 -12.62 -0.32 -2.79
N PRO A 292 -13.06 -1.00 -3.87
CA PRO A 292 -12.16 -1.55 -4.90
C PRO A 292 -11.33 -0.47 -5.62
N GLU A 293 -11.86 0.73 -5.78
CA GLU A 293 -11.16 1.85 -6.42
C GLU A 293 -9.95 2.30 -5.59
N VAL A 294 -10.12 2.38 -4.27
CA VAL A 294 -9.02 2.67 -3.32
C VAL A 294 -8.04 1.51 -3.27
N TRP A 295 -8.54 0.27 -3.30
CA TRP A 295 -7.69 -0.93 -3.36
C TRP A 295 -6.77 -0.91 -4.58
N ASP A 296 -7.32 -0.66 -5.76
CA ASP A 296 -6.58 -0.67 -7.01
C ASP A 296 -5.55 0.45 -7.08
N LEU A 297 -5.89 1.64 -6.57
CA LEU A 297 -4.97 2.78 -6.52
C LEU A 297 -3.83 2.54 -5.52
N VAL A 298 -4.15 2.15 -4.28
CA VAL A 298 -3.20 2.19 -3.16
C VAL A 298 -2.47 0.85 -2.97
N PHE A 299 -3.19 -0.27 -3.00
CA PHE A 299 -2.69 -1.54 -2.46
C PHE A 299 -2.39 -2.59 -3.52
N SER A 300 -3.16 -2.66 -4.59
CA SER A 300 -3.07 -3.74 -5.60
C SER A 300 -1.68 -3.81 -6.24
N ASN A 301 -1.16 -2.68 -6.73
CA ASN A 301 0.17 -2.61 -7.34
C ASN A 301 1.28 -2.83 -6.31
N PHE A 302 1.12 -2.26 -5.11
CA PHE A 302 2.05 -2.41 -4.00
C PHE A 302 2.24 -3.87 -3.58
N ILE A 303 1.13 -4.59 -3.34
CA ILE A 303 1.14 -6.01 -2.93
C ILE A 303 1.72 -6.90 -4.04
N ARG A 304 1.33 -6.66 -5.31
CA ARG A 304 1.88 -7.39 -6.45
C ARG A 304 3.38 -7.16 -6.60
N GLY A 305 3.83 -5.91 -6.45
CA GLY A 305 5.24 -5.55 -6.48
C GLY A 305 6.04 -6.26 -5.39
N LEU A 306 5.57 -6.20 -4.14
CA LEU A 306 6.21 -6.87 -3.00
C LEU A 306 6.28 -8.38 -3.19
N SER A 307 5.19 -9.02 -3.63
CA SER A 307 5.16 -10.46 -3.92
C SER A 307 6.18 -10.84 -5.00
N GLY A 308 6.26 -10.04 -6.07
CA GLY A 308 7.27 -10.21 -7.13
C GLY A 308 8.70 -10.07 -6.61
N TRP A 309 8.96 -9.08 -5.74
CA TRP A 309 10.26 -8.84 -5.14
C TRP A 309 10.70 -9.97 -4.18
N VAL A 310 9.79 -10.47 -3.35
CA VAL A 310 10.03 -11.65 -2.48
C VAL A 310 10.32 -12.89 -3.34
N GLY A 311 9.55 -13.09 -4.43
CA GLY A 311 9.78 -14.16 -5.39
C GLY A 311 11.16 -14.09 -6.04
N ALA A 312 11.56 -12.91 -6.52
CA ALA A 312 12.88 -12.68 -7.11
C ALA A 312 14.02 -12.91 -6.09
N SER A 313 13.84 -12.47 -4.85
CA SER A 313 14.79 -12.69 -3.76
C SER A 313 14.96 -14.18 -3.44
N ALA A 314 13.87 -14.96 -3.50
CA ALA A 314 13.92 -16.41 -3.33
C ALA A 314 14.70 -17.11 -4.45
N VAL A 315 14.57 -16.64 -5.70
CA VAL A 315 15.38 -17.13 -6.83
C VAL A 315 16.86 -16.85 -6.61
N LEU A 316 17.23 -15.62 -6.21
CA LEU A 316 18.61 -15.29 -5.88
C LEU A 316 19.16 -16.09 -4.72
N LEU A 317 18.34 -16.35 -3.69
CA LEU A 317 18.72 -17.21 -2.57
C LEU A 317 19.03 -18.64 -3.03
N ALA A 318 18.21 -19.21 -3.92
CA ALA A 318 18.47 -20.53 -4.51
C ALA A 318 19.78 -20.52 -5.32
N ILE A 319 20.07 -19.45 -6.07
CA ILE A 319 21.32 -19.29 -6.80
C ILE A 319 22.52 -19.23 -5.84
N CYS A 320 22.41 -18.51 -4.70
CA CYS A 320 23.45 -18.50 -3.67
C CYS A 320 23.77 -19.92 -3.17
N ILE A 321 22.75 -20.77 -2.94
CA ILE A 321 22.94 -22.16 -2.53
C ILE A 321 23.66 -22.96 -3.62
N ILE A 322 23.27 -22.81 -4.89
CA ILE A 322 23.92 -23.50 -6.02
C ILE A 322 25.40 -23.09 -6.12
N VAL A 323 25.69 -21.79 -6.03
CA VAL A 323 27.06 -21.25 -6.06
C VAL A 323 27.87 -21.78 -4.87
N MET A 324 27.28 -21.84 -3.68
CA MET A 324 27.92 -22.40 -2.49
C MET A 324 28.27 -23.88 -2.69
N LEU A 325 27.32 -24.70 -3.14
CA LEU A 325 27.55 -26.12 -3.42
C LEU A 325 28.63 -26.33 -4.49
N TYR A 326 28.58 -25.54 -5.56
CA TYR A 326 29.62 -25.55 -6.59
C TYR A 326 31.00 -25.21 -6.02
N SER A 327 31.09 -24.17 -5.17
CA SER A 327 32.35 -23.78 -4.53
C SER A 327 32.91 -24.86 -3.59
N CYS A 328 32.04 -25.55 -2.84
CA CYS A 328 32.44 -26.69 -2.03
C CYS A 328 32.99 -27.83 -2.90
N CYS A 329 32.33 -28.12 -4.03
CA CYS A 329 32.83 -29.13 -4.98
C CYS A 329 34.19 -28.75 -5.57
N LEU A 330 34.42 -27.48 -5.89
CA LEU A 330 35.74 -27.00 -6.33
C LEU A 330 36.82 -27.26 -5.25
N CYS A 331 36.56 -26.91 -4.00
CA CYS A 331 37.49 -27.12 -2.89
C CYS A 331 37.76 -28.61 -2.60
N CYS A 332 36.71 -29.43 -2.58
CA CYS A 332 36.81 -30.84 -2.18
C CYS A 332 37.34 -31.73 -3.30
N CYS A 333 36.88 -31.54 -4.55
CA CYS A 333 37.24 -32.40 -5.67
C CYS A 333 38.54 -31.98 -6.37
N ARG A 334 39.00 -30.74 -6.14
CA ARG A 334 40.25 -30.17 -6.70
C ARG A 334 40.46 -30.48 -8.19
N PRO A 335 39.48 -30.18 -9.07
CA PRO A 335 39.53 -30.60 -10.48
C PRO A 335 40.73 -30.03 -11.26
N TYR A 336 41.34 -28.95 -10.75
CA TYR A 336 42.49 -28.28 -11.36
C TYR A 336 43.82 -28.59 -10.67
N HIS A 337 43.82 -29.39 -9.61
CA HIS A 337 45.06 -29.84 -8.99
C HIS A 337 45.70 -30.87 -9.91
N THR A 338 46.70 -30.44 -10.67
CA THR A 338 47.64 -31.33 -11.36
C THR A 338 48.39 -32.11 -10.29
N GLY A 339 47.88 -33.28 -9.91
CA GLY A 339 48.68 -34.25 -9.19
C GLY A 339 49.97 -34.47 -9.96
N ALA A 340 51.09 -34.28 -9.28
CA ALA A 340 52.44 -34.68 -9.66
C ALA A 340 52.51 -36.21 -9.87
N LEU A 341 51.76 -36.74 -10.84
CA LEU A 341 51.83 -38.13 -11.30
C LEU A 341 52.75 -38.26 -12.52
N LEU A 342 53.73 -37.35 -12.65
CA LEU A 342 54.84 -37.44 -13.62
C LEU A 342 56.21 -37.22 -12.96
N GLU A 343 56.31 -37.09 -11.63
CA GLU A 343 57.62 -36.97 -10.93
C GLU A 343 58.06 -38.25 -10.18
N GLU A 344 57.36 -39.38 -10.37
CA GLU A 344 57.84 -40.72 -9.99
C GLU A 344 57.77 -41.72 -11.16
N SER A 345 58.15 -41.30 -12.37
CA SER A 345 58.48 -42.22 -13.47
C SER A 345 59.83 -41.89 -14.09
#